data_AF-A0A3P7J1W7-F1
#
_entry.id   AF-A0A3P7J1W7-F1
#
_cell.length_a   1.000
_cell.length_b   1.000
_cell.length_c   1.000
_cell.angle_alpha   90.00
_cell.angle_beta   90.00
_cell.angle_gamma   90.00
#
_symmetry.space_group_name_H-M   'P 1'
#
loop_
_entity.id
_entity.type
_entity.pdbx_description
1 polymer ?
#
loop_
_entity_poly.entity_id
_entity_poly.type
_entity_poly.pdbx_seq_one_letter_code
_entity_poly.pdbx_strand_id
1 'polypeptide(L)'
;MSKYWDSRNFSDYCGLLGFEIMRYLMQSEISTIGPYTCGEWENGGFPWWLLNKQNCQPRTSQKGFLTAVEKFYTALFPVIKPLLRKNGGPVLMLQIENEYGSCSYCDR
;
A
#
# COMPACT_ATOMS: atom_id res chain seq x y z
N MET A 1 -22.19 -20.62 0.85
CA MET A 1 -22.07 -19.21 1.26
C MET A 1 -20.86 -18.61 0.55
N SER A 2 -21.14 -17.55 -0.24
CA SER A 2 -20.32 -16.63 -1.06
C SER A 2 -18.85 -16.95 -1.42
N LYS A 3 -18.54 -16.70 -2.69
CA LYS A 3 -17.37 -17.13 -3.47
C LYS A 3 -16.48 -15.95 -3.93
N TYR A 4 -16.52 -14.77 -3.31
CA TYR A 4 -16.02 -13.55 -3.97
C TYR A 4 -15.26 -12.51 -3.12
N TRP A 5 -14.94 -12.73 -1.84
CA TRP A 5 -14.18 -11.73 -1.07
C TRP A 5 -13.45 -12.36 0.12
N ASP A 6 -12.12 -12.48 0.07
CA ASP A 6 -11.32 -12.73 1.27
C ASP A 6 -10.76 -11.40 1.76
N SER A 7 -11.38 -10.86 2.81
CA SER A 7 -10.94 -9.63 3.49
C SER A 7 -9.49 -9.66 3.99
N ARG A 8 -8.85 -10.83 3.99
CA ARG A 8 -7.46 -11.05 4.41
C ARG A 8 -6.48 -11.15 3.24
N ASN A 9 -6.95 -10.95 2.00
CA ASN A 9 -6.11 -10.95 0.81
C ASN A 9 -5.98 -9.52 0.24
N PHE A 10 -4.74 -9.06 0.08
CA PHE A 10 -4.46 -7.73 -0.45
C PHE A 10 -4.92 -7.56 -1.91
N SER A 11 -4.97 -8.65 -2.69
CA SER A 11 -5.53 -8.64 -4.05
C SER A 11 -6.99 -8.22 -4.08
N ASP A 12 -7.73 -8.54 -3.02
CA ASP A 12 -9.17 -8.28 -2.93
C ASP A 12 -9.43 -6.88 -2.35
N TYR A 13 -8.54 -6.39 -1.47
CA TYR A 13 -8.55 -5.02 -0.95
C TYR A 13 -8.21 -3.99 -2.06
N CYS A 14 -7.28 -4.32 -2.95
CA CYS A 14 -6.93 -3.53 -4.14
C CYS A 14 -7.79 -3.88 -5.37
N GLY A 15 -8.89 -4.62 -5.23
CA GLY A 15 -9.76 -5.03 -6.34
C GLY A 15 -10.28 -3.85 -7.19
N LEU A 16 -10.98 -4.11 -8.30
CA LEU A 16 -11.40 -3.15 -9.35
C LEU A 16 -11.77 -1.72 -8.90
N LEU A 17 -12.43 -1.55 -7.75
CA LEU A 17 -12.73 -0.24 -7.17
C LEU A 17 -11.47 0.52 -6.71
N GLY A 18 -10.52 -0.17 -6.07
CA GLY A 18 -9.19 0.33 -5.75
C GLY A 18 -8.33 0.61 -6.98
N PHE A 19 -8.51 -0.13 -8.09
CA PHE A 19 -7.83 0.15 -9.36
C PHE A 19 -8.26 1.49 -9.95
N GLU A 20 -9.55 1.75 -10.02
CA GLU A 20 -10.07 2.99 -10.61
C GLU A 20 -9.76 4.21 -9.74
N ILE A 21 -9.87 4.05 -8.41
CA ILE A 21 -9.48 5.09 -7.44
C ILE A 21 -7.97 5.32 -7.49
N MET A 22 -7.13 4.29 -7.52
CA MET A 22 -5.67 4.43 -7.68
C MET A 22 -5.34 5.15 -8.98
N ARG A 23 -5.96 4.76 -10.10
CA ARG A 23 -5.76 5.45 -11.37
C ARG A 23 -6.14 6.93 -11.27
N TYR A 24 -7.23 7.25 -10.56
CA TYR A 24 -7.66 8.63 -10.34
C TYR A 24 -6.70 9.43 -9.44
N LEU A 25 -6.20 8.82 -8.37
CA LEU A 25 -5.25 9.41 -7.42
C LEU A 25 -3.83 9.55 -8.00
N MET A 26 -3.45 8.69 -8.95
CA MET A 26 -2.14 8.68 -9.62
C MET A 26 -2.09 9.60 -10.86
N GLN A 27 -3.02 10.55 -10.99
CA GLN A 27 -2.98 11.58 -12.04
C GLN A 27 -2.06 12.75 -11.69
N SER A 28 -1.55 12.82 -10.46
CA SER A 28 -0.55 13.80 -10.02
C SER A 28 0.86 13.43 -10.46
N GLU A 29 1.73 14.43 -10.59
CA GLU A 29 3.15 14.21 -10.92
C GLU A 29 3.89 13.46 -9.80
N ILE A 30 3.46 13.62 -8.56
CA ILE A 30 4.02 12.97 -7.36
C ILE A 30 2.91 12.19 -6.67
N SER A 31 3.13 10.91 -6.40
CA SER A 31 2.13 10.06 -5.72
C SER A 31 2.74 9.28 -4.55
N THR A 32 2.06 9.31 -3.41
CA THR A 32 2.42 8.50 -2.24
C THR A 32 1.74 7.14 -2.34
N ILE A 33 2.53 6.08 -2.38
CA ILE A 33 2.04 4.73 -2.69
C ILE A 33 2.02 3.79 -1.49
N GLY A 34 2.26 4.32 -0.28
CA GLY A 34 2.23 3.55 0.95
C GLY A 34 3.52 2.74 1.20
N PRO A 35 3.48 1.71 2.07
CA PRO A 35 2.28 1.03 2.59
C PRO A 35 1.57 1.78 3.72
N TYR A 36 2.24 2.76 4.33
CA TYR A 36 1.64 3.73 5.25
C TYR A 36 1.56 5.08 4.54
N THR A 37 0.39 5.71 4.55
CA THR A 37 0.17 7.03 3.93
C THR A 37 -0.28 8.09 4.92
N CYS A 38 -0.47 7.73 6.20
CA CYS A 38 -1.16 8.56 7.17
C CYS A 38 -2.54 9.00 6.62
N GLY A 39 -2.65 10.25 6.17
CA GLY A 39 -3.79 10.80 5.44
C GLY A 39 -5.05 10.93 6.28
N GLU A 40 -4.90 10.94 7.61
CA GLU A 40 -6.00 11.00 8.58
C GLU A 40 -7.06 9.90 8.30
N TRP A 41 -6.62 8.81 7.68
CA TRP A 41 -7.46 7.70 7.26
C TRP A 41 -7.35 6.55 8.25
N GLU A 42 -8.39 5.70 8.29
CA GLU A 42 -8.45 4.57 9.22
C GLU A 42 -7.17 3.73 9.16
N ASN A 43 -6.54 3.55 10.34
CA ASN A 43 -5.29 2.83 10.54
C ASN A 43 -4.11 3.30 9.66
N GLY A 44 -4.11 4.56 9.21
CA GLY A 44 -3.05 5.12 8.34
C GLY A 44 -2.93 4.43 6.98
N GLY A 45 -4.02 3.80 6.54
CA GLY A 45 -4.10 3.01 5.30
C GLY A 45 -3.89 1.50 5.49
N PHE A 46 -3.53 1.04 6.70
CA PHE A 46 -3.35 -0.39 6.93
C PHE A 46 -4.69 -1.14 7.10
N PRO A 47 -4.81 -2.35 6.53
CA PRO A 47 -6.00 -3.15 6.76
C PRO A 47 -6.00 -3.70 8.19
N TRP A 48 -7.19 -3.70 8.82
CA TRP A 48 -7.38 -4.08 10.24
C TRP A 48 -6.77 -5.44 10.61
N TRP A 49 -6.79 -6.42 9.69
CA TRP A 49 -6.26 -7.76 9.95
C TRP A 49 -4.73 -7.78 10.08
N LEU A 50 -4.04 -6.79 9.50
CA LEU A 50 -2.58 -6.67 9.58
C LEU A 50 -2.16 -6.34 11.01
N LEU A 51 -2.97 -5.53 11.71
CA LEU A 51 -2.74 -5.10 13.08
C LEU A 51 -2.92 -6.24 14.10
N ASN A 52 -3.73 -7.25 13.76
CA ASN A 52 -4.06 -8.37 14.64
C ASN A 52 -3.14 -9.59 14.48
N LYS A 53 -2.13 -9.52 13.61
CA LYS A 53 -1.26 -10.66 13.29
C LYS A 53 -0.06 -10.70 14.24
N GLN A 54 0.20 -11.87 14.82
CA GLN A 54 1.40 -12.07 15.66
C GLN A 54 2.69 -11.89 14.84
N ASN A 55 3.72 -11.31 15.45
CA ASN A 55 5.02 -11.00 14.82
C ASN A 55 4.88 -10.15 13.54
N CYS A 56 3.91 -9.23 13.54
CA CYS A 56 3.58 -8.36 12.44
C CYS A 56 3.40 -6.92 12.94
N GLN A 57 4.42 -6.40 13.64
CA GLN A 57 4.42 -5.00 14.03
C GLN A 57 4.48 -4.10 12.78
N PRO A 58 3.49 -3.23 12.55
CA PRO A 58 3.49 -2.34 11.38
C PRO A 58 4.69 -1.40 11.40
N ARG A 59 5.17 -1.05 10.20
CA ARG A 59 6.29 -0.10 10.00
C ARG A 59 7.55 -0.55 10.75
N THR A 60 7.86 -1.84 10.71
CA THR A 60 9.10 -2.43 11.24
C THR A 60 9.65 -3.48 10.27
N SER A 61 10.84 -3.99 10.54
CA SER A 61 11.52 -5.04 9.80
C SER A 61 11.01 -6.45 10.14
N GLN A 62 9.97 -6.56 10.97
CA GLN A 62 9.39 -7.84 11.32
C GLN A 62 8.91 -8.58 10.07
N LYS A 63 9.33 -9.85 9.95
CA LYS A 63 9.06 -10.69 8.78
C LYS A 63 7.57 -10.73 8.42
N GLY A 64 6.68 -10.78 9.42
CA GLY A 64 5.24 -10.78 9.17
C GLY A 64 4.74 -9.54 8.43
N PHE A 65 5.28 -8.37 8.77
CA PHE A 65 4.95 -7.10 8.12
C PHE A 65 5.61 -7.01 6.74
N LEU A 66 6.90 -7.32 6.62
CA LEU A 66 7.60 -7.29 5.33
C LEU A 66 6.95 -8.22 4.29
N THR A 67 6.51 -9.42 4.69
CA THR A 67 5.76 -10.33 3.79
C THR A 67 4.42 -9.73 3.34
N ALA A 68 3.75 -8.94 4.19
CA ALA A 68 2.51 -8.28 3.80
C ALA A 68 2.77 -7.11 2.84
N VAL A 69 3.81 -6.31 3.10
CA VAL A 69 4.26 -5.21 2.24
C VAL A 69 4.70 -5.72 0.86
N GLU A 70 5.44 -6.82 0.81
CA GLU A 70 5.85 -7.46 -0.43
C GLU A 70 4.65 -7.89 -1.28
N LYS A 71 3.63 -8.50 -0.66
CA LYS A 71 2.38 -8.87 -1.33
C LYS A 71 1.63 -7.64 -1.85
N PHE A 72 1.58 -6.57 -1.07
CA PHE A 72 0.96 -5.31 -1.48
C PHE A 72 1.62 -4.73 -2.73
N TYR A 73 2.95 -4.57 -2.73
CA TYR A 73 3.67 -4.04 -3.88
C TYR A 73 3.65 -4.95 -5.10
N THR A 74 3.65 -6.27 -4.89
CA THR A 74 3.52 -7.24 -5.99
C THR A 74 2.19 -7.05 -6.74
N ALA A 75 1.11 -6.73 -6.03
CA ALA A 75 -0.18 -6.41 -6.64
C ALA A 75 -0.21 -5.00 -7.25
N LEU A 76 0.44 -4.02 -6.62
CA LEU A 76 0.40 -2.61 -7.01
C LEU A 76 1.28 -2.28 -8.23
N PHE A 77 2.48 -2.82 -8.31
CA PHE A 77 3.44 -2.46 -9.36
C PHE A 77 2.96 -2.71 -10.80
N PRO A 78 2.25 -3.81 -11.13
CA PRO A 78 1.66 -3.98 -12.45
C PRO A 78 0.70 -2.84 -12.85
N VAL A 79 0.00 -2.25 -11.88
CA VAL A 79 -0.95 -1.14 -12.09
C VAL A 79 -0.21 0.18 -12.30
N ILE A 80 0.82 0.46 -11.50
CA ILE A 80 1.59 1.71 -11.58
C ILE A 80 2.49 1.74 -12.81
N LYS A 81 3.07 0.60 -13.21
CA LYS A 81 4.05 0.52 -14.30
C LYS A 81 3.61 1.27 -15.57
N PRO A 82 2.40 1.09 -16.14
CA PRO A 82 1.98 1.86 -17.32
C PRO A 82 1.78 3.36 -17.06
N LEU A 83 1.57 3.78 -15.81
CA LEU A 83 1.36 5.18 -15.42
C LEU A 83 2.66 5.97 -15.23
N LEU A 84 3.81 5.31 -15.18
CA LEU A 84 5.12 5.96 -15.05
C LEU A 84 5.41 6.84 -16.27
N ARG A 85 6.01 8.01 -16.04
CA ARG A 85 6.42 8.97 -17.08
C ARG A 85 7.29 8.35 -18.16
N LYS A 86 8.21 7.46 -17.76
CA LYS A 86 9.06 6.67 -18.67
C LYS A 86 8.26 5.82 -19.67
N ASN A 87 7.06 5.40 -19.29
CA ASN A 87 6.17 4.57 -20.10
C ASN A 87 5.03 5.40 -20.74
N GLY A 88 5.13 6.74 -20.73
CA GLY A 88 4.15 7.64 -21.33
C GLY A 88 3.02 8.08 -20.41
N GLY A 89 3.03 7.68 -19.14
CA GLY A 89 2.02 8.07 -18.16
C GLY A 89 2.32 9.40 -17.42
N PRO A 90 1.43 9.81 -16.49
CA PRO A 90 1.55 11.10 -15.78
C PRO A 90 2.51 11.09 -14.58
N VAL A 91 2.87 9.92 -14.03
CA VAL A 91 3.57 9.81 -12.74
C VAL A 91 5.08 10.05 -12.92
N LEU A 92 5.60 11.12 -12.33
CA LEU A 92 7.03 11.46 -12.36
C LEU A 92 7.80 10.81 -11.20
N MET A 93 7.26 10.87 -9.99
CA MET A 93 7.90 10.36 -8.77
C MET A 93 6.92 9.60 -7.88
N LEU A 94 7.46 8.62 -7.16
CA LEU A 94 6.72 7.81 -6.19
C LEU A 94 7.35 8.02 -4.81
N GLN A 95 6.53 8.33 -3.82
CA GLN A 95 6.94 8.35 -2.42
C GLN A 95 6.64 6.99 -1.79
N ILE A 96 7.70 6.37 -1.26
CA ILE A 96 7.62 5.15 -0.44
C ILE A 96 7.55 5.57 1.02
N GLU A 97 6.65 4.95 1.77
CA GLU A 97 6.40 5.30 3.18
C GLU A 97 5.95 6.77 3.36
N ASN A 98 5.70 7.16 4.61
CA ASN A 98 5.37 8.53 4.95
C ASN A 98 5.92 8.89 6.34
N GLU A 99 6.79 9.89 6.41
CA GLU A 99 7.30 10.45 7.68
C GLU A 99 7.85 9.39 8.64
N TYR A 100 8.56 8.38 8.12
CA TYR A 100 9.09 7.28 8.94
C TYR A 100 10.03 7.76 10.06
N GLY A 101 10.76 8.86 9.85
CA GLY A 101 11.62 9.46 10.89
C GLY A 101 10.87 9.97 12.13
N SER A 102 9.56 10.21 12.02
CA SER A 102 8.70 10.60 13.14
C SER A 102 8.07 9.40 13.86
N CYS A 103 8.32 8.17 13.38
CA CYS A 103 7.80 6.95 13.98
C CYS A 103 8.61 6.57 15.23
N SER A 104 7.96 6.36 16.36
CA SER A 104 8.63 5.92 17.60
C SER A 104 9.00 4.43 17.60
N TYR A 105 8.46 3.64 16.67
CA TYR A 105 8.62 2.19 16.58
C TYR A 105 9.78 1.75 15.66
N CYS A 106 10.71 2.65 15.33
CA CYS A 106 11.85 2.33 14.49
C CYS A 106 12.54 1.04 14.94
N ASP A 107 12.83 0.16 13.98
CA ASP A 107 13.90 -0.82 14.16
C ASP A 107 15.18 -0.05 14.47
N ARG A 108 15.57 0.00 15.74
CA ARG A 108 16.88 0.48 16.17
C ARG A 108 17.83 -0.69 16.24
#